data_AF-A0A9D1Q0D5-F1
#
_entry.id   AF-A0A9D1Q0D5-F1
#
_cell.length_a   1.000
_cell.length_b   1.000
_cell.length_c   1.000
_cell.angle_alpha   90.00
_cell.angle_beta   90.00
_cell.angle_gamma   90.00
#
_symmetry.space_group_name_H-M   'P 1'
#
loop_
_entity.id
_entity.type
_entity.pdbx_description
1 polymer ?
#
loop_
_entity_poly.entity_id
_entity_poly.type
_entity_poly.pdbx_seq_one_letter_code
_entity_poly.pdbx_strand_id
1 'polypeptide(L)'
;MNTAVERLRIDGCDAFSVSAAFINMEGAGYVRRKFTPTSDVSHLEVYQYVSPAGEKISVVYDTVAKILTADASADALAALRPMLPAGTPKPAKLPVPAAPKTAVKKEKKLPVSGTGKRVPMLRDVPVPAAVPSPAGVKPAKKRAAKAAKPLPESSVLKGVNRKRLDWALKDMRSADGIKVTAHVGGSSWTLTDAAKNTADLRLEGTTVTLTGTKNALTALVRDRLTSKCDMRLLRKYLSVSLRYLSEASRIDLSNGLTDIANVPRLSDYSVLLITPYRALEKLIYDLQQAEGINVKMIGQAYEKDDDGNYMLKKGYRKRIGSVVYAEVMAALYTEYYKTRNFYTHAENAADSRSRGISDKAEAQRILRNLLSVIEYNCKKLSEIGFSVAEDK
;
A
#
# COMPACT_ATOMS: atom_id res chain seq x y z
N MET A 1 -33.22 -17.33 -20.74
CA MET A 1 -32.07 -17.08 -21.63
C MET A 1 -31.24 -16.00 -20.98
N ASN A 2 -29.96 -16.25 -20.67
CA ASN A 2 -29.06 -15.21 -20.16
C ASN A 2 -28.69 -14.30 -21.33
N THR A 3 -29.31 -13.13 -21.43
CA THR A 3 -28.87 -12.06 -22.31
C THR A 3 -27.51 -11.57 -21.81
N ALA A 4 -26.48 -11.70 -22.65
CA ALA A 4 -25.15 -11.21 -22.33
C ALA A 4 -25.20 -9.69 -22.13
N VAL A 5 -24.58 -9.20 -21.06
CA VAL A 5 -24.42 -7.76 -20.82
C VAL A 5 -23.26 -7.27 -21.69
N GLU A 6 -23.55 -6.33 -22.57
CA GLU A 6 -22.57 -5.66 -23.43
C GLU A 6 -22.16 -4.30 -22.85
N ARG A 7 -21.05 -3.77 -23.36
CA ARG A 7 -20.49 -2.48 -22.94
C ARG A 7 -20.26 -1.57 -24.14
N LEU A 8 -20.88 -0.40 -24.12
CA LEU A 8 -20.62 0.70 -25.05
C LEU A 8 -19.70 1.72 -24.39
N ARG A 9 -18.63 2.12 -25.09
CA ARG A 9 -17.67 3.13 -24.62
C ARG A 9 -17.55 4.25 -25.65
N ILE A 10 -17.59 5.48 -25.17
CA ILE A 10 -17.46 6.70 -25.97
C ILE A 10 -16.39 7.57 -25.34
N ASP A 11 -15.31 7.82 -26.07
CA ASP A 11 -14.20 8.66 -25.62
C ASP A 11 -14.38 10.12 -26.07
N GLY A 12 -13.79 11.05 -25.32
CA GLY A 12 -13.76 12.47 -25.66
C GLY A 12 -15.11 13.17 -25.49
N CYS A 13 -15.94 12.71 -24.56
CA CYS A 13 -17.22 13.32 -24.22
C CYS A 13 -17.01 14.48 -23.25
N ASP A 14 -17.34 15.70 -23.64
CA ASP A 14 -17.38 16.83 -22.71
C ASP A 14 -18.61 16.75 -21.79
N ALA A 15 -18.56 17.45 -20.65
CA ALA A 15 -19.61 17.40 -19.64
C ALA A 15 -20.96 17.96 -20.12
N PHE A 16 -20.94 18.91 -21.06
CA PHE A 16 -22.16 19.49 -21.60
C PHE A 16 -22.88 18.48 -22.50
N SER A 17 -22.14 17.82 -23.39
CA SER A 17 -22.67 16.77 -24.27
C SER A 17 -23.21 15.56 -23.49
N VAL A 18 -22.56 15.18 -22.39
CA VAL A 18 -23.05 14.11 -21.50
C VAL A 18 -24.33 14.52 -20.78
N SER A 19 -24.39 15.75 -20.28
CA SER A 19 -25.60 16.29 -19.63
C SER A 19 -26.80 16.33 -20.59
N ALA A 20 -26.59 16.80 -21.82
CA ALA A 20 -27.62 16.81 -22.87
C ALA A 20 -28.13 15.39 -23.20
N ALA A 21 -27.23 14.41 -23.25
CA ALA A 21 -27.60 13.01 -23.48
C ALA A 21 -28.48 12.46 -22.35
N PHE A 22 -28.20 12.78 -21.08
CA PHE A 22 -29.03 12.33 -19.96
C PHE A 22 -30.42 12.97 -19.98
N ILE A 23 -30.54 14.24 -20.38
CA ILE A 23 -31.83 14.91 -20.58
C ILE A 23 -32.62 14.20 -21.70
N ASN A 24 -31.97 13.87 -22.81
CA ASN A 24 -32.60 13.15 -23.93
C ASN A 24 -33.07 11.76 -23.51
N MET A 25 -32.28 11.04 -22.71
CA MET A 25 -32.67 9.74 -22.16
C MET A 25 -33.93 9.86 -21.28
N GLU A 26 -33.96 10.83 -20.36
CA GLU A 26 -35.13 11.05 -19.49
C GLU A 26 -36.38 11.45 -20.31
N GLY A 27 -36.21 12.28 -21.35
CA GLY A 27 -37.27 12.61 -22.31
C GLY A 27 -37.76 11.42 -23.14
N ALA A 28 -36.91 10.44 -23.39
CA ALA A 28 -37.25 9.19 -24.06
C ALA A 28 -37.85 8.12 -23.12
N GLY A 29 -38.15 8.47 -21.86
CA GLY A 29 -38.81 7.60 -20.89
C GLY A 29 -37.87 6.72 -20.05
N TYR A 30 -36.55 6.97 -20.09
CA TYR A 30 -35.62 6.31 -19.17
C TYR A 30 -35.72 6.94 -17.79
N VAL A 31 -35.89 6.11 -16.75
CA VAL A 31 -36.05 6.60 -15.37
C VAL A 31 -34.76 6.40 -14.60
N ARG A 32 -34.16 7.51 -14.15
CA ARG A 32 -32.98 7.46 -13.28
C ARG A 32 -33.37 6.94 -11.89
N ARG A 33 -32.81 5.79 -11.50
CA ARG A 33 -33.04 5.14 -10.20
C ARG A 33 -31.98 5.50 -9.17
N LYS A 34 -30.73 5.64 -9.59
CA LYS A 34 -29.62 5.95 -8.70
C LYS A 34 -28.63 6.88 -9.40
N PHE A 35 -28.08 7.78 -8.63
CA PHE A 35 -26.96 8.63 -9.02
C PHE A 35 -25.93 8.63 -7.90
N THR A 36 -24.65 8.55 -8.26
CA THR A 36 -23.53 8.70 -7.34
C THR A 36 -22.58 9.73 -7.97
N PRO A 37 -22.45 10.93 -7.37
CA PRO A 37 -21.59 11.98 -7.90
C PRO A 37 -20.11 11.64 -7.70
N THR A 38 -19.24 12.41 -8.34
CA THR A 38 -17.81 12.40 -8.04
C THR A 38 -17.53 12.75 -6.57
N SER A 39 -16.37 12.36 -6.08
CA SER A 39 -15.83 12.70 -4.76
C SER A 39 -14.32 12.90 -4.83
N ASP A 40 -13.71 13.34 -3.73
CA ASP A 40 -12.25 13.54 -3.63
C ASP A 40 -11.44 12.27 -3.94
N VAL A 41 -12.06 11.10 -3.85
CA VAL A 41 -11.45 9.79 -4.10
C VAL A 41 -11.90 9.14 -5.41
N SER A 42 -12.88 9.71 -6.11
CA SER A 42 -13.45 9.14 -7.35
C SER A 42 -13.91 10.24 -8.31
N HIS A 43 -13.30 10.27 -9.49
CA HIS A 43 -13.69 11.14 -10.60
C HIS A 43 -14.83 10.56 -11.47
N LEU A 44 -15.43 9.44 -11.03
CA LEU A 44 -16.51 8.76 -11.73
C LEU A 44 -17.87 9.22 -11.23
N GLU A 45 -18.73 9.63 -12.15
CA GLU A 45 -20.16 9.77 -11.94
C GLU A 45 -20.86 8.48 -12.37
N VAL A 46 -21.65 7.88 -11.48
CA VAL A 46 -22.34 6.61 -11.76
C VAL A 46 -23.83 6.83 -11.74
N TYR A 47 -24.48 6.44 -12.83
CA TYR A 47 -25.92 6.54 -13.05
C TYR A 47 -26.51 5.14 -13.26
N GLN A 48 -27.65 4.89 -12.65
CA GLN A 48 -28.45 3.70 -12.93
C GLN A 48 -29.80 4.15 -13.47
N TYR A 49 -30.11 3.71 -14.67
CA TYR A 49 -31.38 3.96 -15.35
C TYR A 49 -32.19 2.66 -15.47
N VAL A 50 -33.49 2.83 -15.61
CA VAL A 50 -34.40 1.77 -16.08
C VAL A 50 -34.97 2.22 -17.42
N SER A 51 -34.81 1.39 -18.45
CA SER A 51 -35.34 1.65 -19.79
C SER A 51 -36.87 1.58 -19.81
N PRO A 52 -37.54 2.12 -20.84
CA PRO A 52 -38.98 1.96 -21.02
C PRO A 52 -39.43 0.49 -21.07
N ALA A 53 -38.55 -0.41 -21.52
CA ALA A 53 -38.78 -1.87 -21.52
C ALA A 53 -38.56 -2.53 -20.14
N GLY A 54 -38.24 -1.76 -19.10
CA GLY A 54 -38.01 -2.24 -17.74
C GLY A 54 -36.60 -2.77 -17.47
N GLU A 55 -35.67 -2.61 -18.41
CA GLU A 55 -34.30 -3.12 -18.28
C GLU A 55 -33.41 -2.14 -17.48
N LYS A 56 -32.51 -2.67 -16.66
CA LYS A 56 -31.53 -1.86 -15.91
C LYS A 56 -30.32 -1.54 -16.77
N ILE A 57 -29.96 -0.26 -16.80
CA ILE A 57 -28.80 0.26 -17.54
C ILE A 57 -27.88 0.97 -16.56
N SER A 58 -26.59 0.65 -16.60
CA SER A 58 -25.56 1.35 -15.82
C SER A 58 -24.77 2.27 -16.73
N VAL A 59 -24.74 3.57 -16.44
CA VAL A 59 -23.95 4.55 -17.19
C VAL A 59 -22.92 5.17 -16.25
N VAL A 60 -21.66 5.19 -16.67
CA VAL A 60 -20.54 5.74 -15.90
C VAL A 60 -19.85 6.81 -16.73
N TYR A 61 -19.70 7.99 -16.18
CA TYR A 61 -18.95 9.08 -16.79
C TYR A 61 -17.68 9.38 -15.98
N ASP A 62 -16.53 9.23 -16.64
CA ASP A 62 -15.24 9.65 -16.10
C ASP A 62 -15.02 11.13 -16.43
N THR A 63 -15.17 11.97 -15.41
CA THR A 63 -15.07 13.43 -15.56
C THR A 63 -13.66 13.92 -15.89
N VAL A 64 -12.62 13.13 -15.59
CA VAL A 64 -11.22 13.48 -15.84
C VAL A 64 -10.79 13.00 -17.22
N ALA A 65 -11.03 11.73 -17.53
CA ALA A 65 -10.66 11.13 -18.80
C ALA A 65 -11.64 11.44 -19.93
N LYS A 66 -12.80 12.04 -19.63
CA LYS A 66 -13.85 12.40 -20.59
C LYS A 66 -14.38 11.18 -21.33
N ILE A 67 -14.66 10.10 -20.59
CA ILE A 67 -15.12 8.83 -21.14
C ILE A 67 -16.51 8.52 -20.59
N LEU A 68 -17.46 8.23 -21.48
CA LEU A 68 -18.78 7.73 -21.12
C LEU A 68 -18.86 6.23 -21.42
N THR A 69 -19.27 5.43 -20.45
CA THR A 69 -19.47 3.99 -20.59
C THR A 69 -20.90 3.62 -20.22
N ALA A 70 -21.56 2.79 -21.02
CA ALA A 70 -22.89 2.26 -20.74
C ALA A 70 -22.88 0.73 -20.82
N ASP A 71 -23.44 0.08 -19.79
CA ASP A 71 -23.57 -1.38 -19.68
C ASP A 71 -25.06 -1.77 -19.67
N ALA A 72 -25.48 -2.58 -20.65
CA ALA A 72 -26.85 -3.10 -20.81
C ALA A 72 -26.89 -4.28 -21.80
N SER A 73 -28.06 -4.85 -22.09
CA SER A 73 -28.24 -5.79 -23.20
C SER A 73 -27.95 -5.13 -24.56
N ALA A 74 -27.63 -5.95 -25.57
CA ALA A 74 -27.38 -5.47 -26.94
C ALA A 74 -28.55 -4.61 -27.49
N ASP A 75 -29.79 -5.04 -27.25
CA ASP A 75 -31.00 -4.32 -27.70
C ASP A 75 -31.15 -2.97 -26.98
N ALA A 76 -30.91 -2.94 -25.66
CA ALA A 76 -30.94 -1.70 -24.89
C ALA A 76 -29.82 -0.74 -25.30
N LEU A 77 -28.60 -1.24 -25.58
CA LEU A 77 -27.50 -0.40 -26.08
C LEU A 77 -27.78 0.14 -27.48
N ALA A 78 -28.38 -0.67 -28.36
CA ALA A 78 -28.78 -0.23 -29.69
C ALA A 78 -29.82 0.90 -29.62
N ALA A 79 -30.81 0.78 -28.71
CA ALA A 79 -31.82 1.82 -28.47
C ALA A 79 -31.24 3.08 -27.80
N LEU A 80 -30.20 2.92 -26.97
CA LEU A 80 -29.55 4.02 -26.26
C LEU A 80 -28.60 4.83 -27.15
N ARG A 81 -27.95 4.17 -28.12
CA ARG A 81 -26.89 4.74 -28.96
C ARG A 81 -27.23 6.08 -29.64
N PRO A 82 -28.44 6.31 -30.18
CA PRO A 82 -28.80 7.58 -30.82
C PRO A 82 -28.90 8.77 -29.84
N MET A 83 -29.04 8.50 -28.54
CA MET A 83 -29.22 9.53 -27.50
C MET A 83 -27.89 9.93 -26.85
N LEU A 84 -26.84 9.12 -27.04
CA LEU A 84 -25.52 9.33 -26.47
C LEU A 84 -24.69 10.29 -27.34
N PRO A 85 -23.72 11.02 -26.74
CA PRO A 85 -22.89 11.94 -27.49
C PRO A 85 -22.06 11.21 -28.56
N ALA A 86 -21.89 11.83 -29.71
CA ALA A 86 -20.94 11.34 -30.70
C ALA A 86 -19.52 11.59 -30.20
N GLY A 87 -18.70 10.53 -30.08
CA GLY A 87 -17.30 10.67 -29.68
C GLY A 87 -16.53 11.58 -30.64
N THR A 88 -15.56 12.33 -30.13
CA THR A 88 -14.73 13.17 -30.99
C THR A 88 -13.83 12.30 -31.88
N PRO A 89 -13.72 12.58 -33.20
CA PRO A 89 -12.81 11.84 -34.07
C PRO A 89 -11.39 12.02 -33.57
N LYS A 90 -10.70 10.90 -33.33
CA LYS A 90 -9.30 10.88 -32.91
C LYS A 90 -8.45 11.65 -33.94
N PRO A 91 -7.63 12.65 -33.55
CA PRO A 91 -6.80 13.36 -34.49
C PRO A 91 -5.85 12.38 -35.21
N ALA A 92 -5.80 12.46 -36.54
CA ALA A 92 -4.95 11.62 -37.37
C ALA A 92 -3.48 11.81 -36.95
N LYS A 93 -2.78 10.70 -36.68
CA LYS A 93 -1.36 10.70 -36.34
C LYS A 93 -0.57 11.34 -37.48
N LEU A 94 0.10 12.45 -37.20
CA LEU A 94 1.13 12.98 -38.10
C LEU A 94 2.33 12.00 -38.16
N PRO A 95 2.93 11.77 -39.34
CA PRO A 95 4.04 10.85 -39.49
C PRO A 95 5.31 11.41 -38.83
N VAL A 96 5.97 10.57 -38.04
CA VAL A 96 7.26 10.88 -37.38
C VAL A 96 8.38 10.82 -38.42
N PRO A 97 9.26 11.84 -38.54
CA PRO A 97 10.39 11.79 -39.47
C PRO A 97 11.42 10.75 -39.01
N ALA A 98 11.91 9.95 -39.97
CA ALA A 98 12.91 8.91 -39.73
C ALA A 98 14.25 9.50 -39.31
N ALA A 99 14.79 9.04 -38.18
CA ALA A 99 16.12 9.40 -37.70
C ALA A 99 17.23 8.72 -38.56
N PRO A 100 18.37 9.39 -38.80
CA PRO A 100 19.44 8.85 -39.65
C PRO A 100 20.31 7.83 -38.91
N LYS A 101 20.63 6.74 -39.61
CA LYS A 101 21.50 5.65 -39.15
C LYS A 101 22.95 6.14 -38.99
N THR A 102 23.51 6.00 -37.81
CA THR A 102 24.90 6.37 -37.51
C THR A 102 25.87 5.29 -37.96
N ALA A 103 26.89 5.70 -38.71
CA ALA A 103 27.96 4.84 -39.21
C ALA A 103 28.98 4.51 -38.10
N VAL A 104 29.36 3.23 -38.02
CA VAL A 104 30.41 2.70 -37.16
C VAL A 104 31.78 3.19 -37.67
N LYS A 105 32.56 3.85 -36.80
CA LYS A 105 33.98 4.14 -37.06
C LYS A 105 34.85 3.36 -36.06
N LYS A 106 35.67 2.46 -36.61
CA LYS A 106 36.75 1.71 -35.94
C LYS A 106 38.01 2.58 -35.80
N GLU A 107 38.91 2.08 -34.94
CA GLU A 107 40.32 2.44 -34.70
C GLU A 107 40.58 3.50 -33.62
N LYS A 108 41.57 3.38 -32.72
CA LYS A 108 42.84 2.64 -32.74
C LYS A 108 43.37 2.41 -31.30
N LYS A 109 44.06 1.30 -31.06
CA LYS A 109 44.91 1.03 -29.88
C LYS A 109 46.30 1.64 -30.08
N LEU A 110 46.94 2.08 -28.98
CA LEU A 110 48.35 1.93 -28.54
C LEU A 110 48.73 3.11 -27.59
N PRO A 111 49.87 3.08 -26.84
CA PRO A 111 50.19 2.21 -25.72
C PRO A 111 50.59 2.99 -24.44
N VAL A 112 50.94 2.24 -23.39
CA VAL A 112 51.35 2.66 -22.04
C VAL A 112 52.66 3.45 -22.02
N SER A 113 52.74 4.52 -21.21
CA SER A 113 53.97 4.88 -20.47
C SER A 113 53.61 5.52 -19.13
N GLY A 114 54.10 4.94 -18.03
CA GLY A 114 53.85 5.42 -16.68
C GLY A 114 54.80 6.54 -16.27
N THR A 115 54.35 7.35 -15.32
CA THR A 115 55.21 8.01 -14.33
C THR A 115 54.43 8.09 -13.03
N GLY A 116 54.97 7.47 -12.00
CA GLY A 116 54.35 7.40 -10.68
C GLY A 116 54.30 8.74 -9.96
N LYS A 117 53.34 8.84 -9.04
CA LYS A 117 53.44 9.62 -7.80
C LYS A 117 52.56 8.93 -6.76
N ARG A 118 53.20 8.13 -5.90
CA ARG A 118 52.71 7.74 -4.58
C ARG A 118 52.95 8.91 -3.63
N VAL A 119 51.96 9.32 -2.84
CA VAL A 119 52.00 9.53 -1.37
C VAL A 119 50.57 9.94 -0.89
N PRO A 120 50.22 9.88 0.42
CA PRO A 120 50.19 8.73 1.33
C PRO A 120 48.81 8.51 1.98
N MET A 121 48.61 7.33 2.57
CA MET A 121 47.62 7.12 3.62
C MET A 121 48.04 7.88 4.89
N LEU A 122 47.14 8.65 5.48
CA LEU A 122 47.25 9.07 6.89
C LEU A 122 46.19 8.30 7.69
N ARG A 123 46.66 7.42 8.56
CA ARG A 123 45.94 6.94 9.75
C ARG A 123 46.14 7.94 10.89
N ASP A 124 45.34 7.72 11.93
CA ASP A 124 45.47 8.20 13.31
C ASP A 124 44.77 9.53 13.64
N VAL A 125 43.52 9.40 14.10
CA VAL A 125 42.86 10.39 14.96
C VAL A 125 42.78 9.80 16.38
N PRO A 126 43.28 10.47 17.43
CA PRO A 126 43.37 9.90 18.76
C PRO A 126 42.07 9.97 19.56
N VAL A 127 41.88 8.92 20.36
CA VAL A 127 41.00 8.82 21.53
C VAL A 127 41.47 9.81 22.62
N PRO A 128 40.59 10.61 23.24
CA PRO A 128 40.92 11.26 24.51
C PRO A 128 40.63 10.29 25.66
N ALA A 129 41.70 9.90 26.35
CA ALA A 129 41.65 9.18 27.61
C ALA A 129 41.27 10.13 28.77
N ALA A 130 40.71 9.49 29.80
CA ALA A 130 40.22 10.05 31.04
C ALA A 130 41.27 10.85 31.84
N VAL A 131 40.79 11.87 32.55
CA VAL A 131 41.50 12.54 33.65
C VAL A 131 40.82 12.16 34.97
N PRO A 132 41.58 11.80 36.02
CA PRO A 132 41.04 11.38 37.31
C PRO A 132 40.66 12.55 38.24
N SER A 133 39.82 12.22 39.22
CA SER A 133 39.17 13.08 40.22
C SER A 133 40.08 13.93 41.12
N PRO A 134 39.46 14.84 41.88
CA PRO A 134 39.67 14.83 43.32
C PRO A 134 38.36 14.66 44.11
N ALA A 135 38.52 13.97 45.24
CA ALA A 135 37.50 13.62 46.20
C ALA A 135 36.94 14.84 46.96
N GLY A 136 35.70 14.67 47.44
CA GLY A 136 35.37 15.07 48.80
C GLY A 136 34.55 16.34 48.98
N VAL A 137 33.25 16.29 48.68
CA VAL A 137 32.23 16.92 49.55
C VAL A 137 30.99 16.03 49.56
N LYS A 138 30.65 15.47 50.72
CA LYS A 138 29.35 14.84 51.00
C LYS A 138 28.28 15.94 51.12
N PRO A 139 27.17 15.91 50.38
CA PRO A 139 25.93 16.53 50.83
C PRO A 139 24.98 15.46 51.36
N ALA A 140 24.29 15.86 52.41
CA ALA A 140 23.38 15.08 53.25
C ALA A 140 22.37 14.21 52.49
N LYS A 141 22.00 13.10 53.14
CA LYS A 141 20.79 12.31 52.90
C LYS A 141 19.57 13.21 52.69
N LYS A 142 19.27 13.56 51.43
CA LYS A 142 17.93 13.98 51.02
C LYS A 142 17.11 12.70 50.87
N ARG A 143 16.15 12.49 51.79
CA ARG A 143 15.11 11.47 51.68
C ARG A 143 14.59 11.47 50.23
N ALA A 144 14.81 10.37 49.52
CA ALA A 144 14.14 10.12 48.26
C ALA A 144 12.65 10.11 48.55
N ALA A 145 11.97 11.20 48.19
CA ALA A 145 10.53 11.21 48.07
C ALA A 145 10.19 10.07 47.11
N LYS A 146 9.44 9.10 47.64
CA LYS A 146 8.89 7.96 46.90
C LYS A 146 8.21 8.55 45.66
N ALA A 147 8.84 8.44 44.49
CA ALA A 147 8.24 8.87 43.24
C ALA A 147 6.86 8.22 43.17
N ALA A 148 5.81 9.05 43.11
CA ALA A 148 4.45 8.58 43.06
C ALA A 148 4.35 7.59 41.90
N LYS A 149 4.01 6.33 42.21
CA LYS A 149 3.77 5.33 41.18
C LYS A 149 2.70 5.91 40.24
N PRO A 150 2.93 5.96 38.91
CA PRO A 150 1.91 6.40 37.99
C PRO A 150 0.65 5.57 38.23
N LEU A 151 -0.46 6.27 38.47
CA LEU A 151 -1.75 5.63 38.73
C LEU A 151 -2.14 4.80 37.49
N PRO A 152 -2.68 3.59 37.68
CA PRO A 152 -3.14 2.78 36.57
C PRO A 152 -4.30 3.50 35.85
N GLU A 153 -4.15 3.69 34.55
CA GLU A 153 -5.21 4.20 33.69
C GLU A 153 -6.08 3.02 33.22
N SER A 154 -7.39 3.23 33.21
CA SER A 154 -8.35 2.29 32.65
C SER A 154 -8.86 2.81 31.31
N SER A 155 -8.86 1.95 30.29
CA SER A 155 -9.40 2.25 28.96
C SER A 155 -10.38 1.17 28.54
N VAL A 156 -11.54 1.60 28.03
CA VAL A 156 -12.64 0.71 27.65
C VAL A 156 -12.68 0.56 26.13
N LEU A 157 -12.57 -0.67 25.65
CA LEU A 157 -12.56 -1.03 24.24
C LEU A 157 -13.86 -1.75 23.89
N LYS A 158 -14.69 -1.15 23.03
CA LYS A 158 -15.97 -1.72 22.60
C LYS A 158 -15.81 -2.53 21.32
N GLY A 159 -16.63 -3.58 21.16
CA GLY A 159 -16.73 -4.36 19.92
C GLY A 159 -15.64 -5.44 19.75
N VAL A 160 -14.92 -5.78 20.82
CA VAL A 160 -13.94 -6.87 20.79
C VAL A 160 -14.67 -8.18 21.07
N ASN A 161 -14.89 -8.99 20.03
CA ASN A 161 -15.51 -10.30 20.22
C ASN A 161 -14.54 -11.29 20.90
N ARG A 162 -15.08 -12.34 21.52
CA ARG A 162 -14.30 -13.33 22.27
C ARG A 162 -13.21 -13.99 21.43
N LYS A 163 -13.54 -14.37 20.18
CA LYS A 163 -12.58 -14.95 19.24
C LYS A 163 -11.39 -14.02 19.03
N ARG A 164 -11.62 -12.74 18.72
CA ARG A 164 -10.57 -11.74 18.52
C ARG A 164 -9.70 -11.56 19.75
N LEU A 165 -10.30 -11.53 20.95
CA LEU A 165 -9.53 -11.46 22.20
C LEU A 165 -8.64 -12.69 22.39
N ASP A 166 -9.19 -13.89 22.28
CA ASP A 166 -8.43 -15.14 22.42
C ASP A 166 -7.26 -15.20 21.42
N TRP A 167 -7.46 -14.65 20.22
CA TRP A 167 -6.45 -14.58 19.18
C TRP A 167 -5.37 -13.53 19.46
N ALA A 168 -5.75 -12.33 19.89
CA ALA A 168 -4.81 -11.29 20.29
C ALA A 168 -3.92 -11.78 21.44
N LEU A 169 -4.48 -12.47 22.43
CA LEU A 169 -3.74 -13.06 23.55
C LEU A 169 -2.73 -14.12 23.07
N LYS A 170 -3.12 -14.98 22.11
CA LYS A 170 -2.23 -15.98 21.53
C LYS A 170 -1.10 -15.36 20.70
N ASP A 171 -1.40 -14.31 19.92
CA ASP A 171 -0.39 -13.59 19.13
C ASP A 171 0.62 -12.89 20.05
N MET A 172 0.15 -12.14 21.05
CA MET A 172 1.02 -11.48 22.02
C MET A 172 1.94 -12.46 22.76
N ARG A 173 1.42 -13.65 23.11
CA ARG A 173 2.23 -14.69 23.75
C ARG A 173 3.33 -15.25 22.84
N SER A 174 3.00 -15.49 21.57
CA SER A 174 3.89 -16.20 20.65
C SER A 174 4.88 -15.29 19.93
N ALA A 175 4.44 -14.09 19.55
CA ALA A 175 5.22 -13.19 18.71
C ALA A 175 5.90 -12.07 19.48
N ASP A 176 5.25 -11.54 20.52
CA ASP A 176 5.75 -10.40 21.27
C ASP A 176 6.42 -10.83 22.61
N GLY A 177 6.46 -12.14 22.88
CA GLY A 177 7.07 -12.72 24.08
C GLY A 177 6.34 -12.36 25.38
N ILE A 178 5.08 -11.92 25.29
CA ILE A 178 4.31 -11.46 26.44
C ILE A 178 3.80 -12.66 27.24
N LYS A 179 4.07 -12.68 28.53
CA LYS A 179 3.48 -13.68 29.43
C LYS A 179 2.02 -13.32 29.68
N VAL A 180 1.12 -14.22 29.29
CA VAL A 180 -0.33 -14.08 29.53
C VAL A 180 -0.77 -15.07 30.60
N THR A 181 -1.39 -14.57 31.66
CA THR A 181 -1.92 -15.36 32.78
C THR A 181 -3.42 -15.16 32.86
N ALA A 182 -4.22 -16.21 32.66
CA ALA A 182 -5.67 -16.14 32.80
C ALA A 182 -6.07 -16.28 34.27
N HIS A 183 -7.01 -15.45 34.72
CA HIS A 183 -7.60 -15.54 36.06
C HIS A 183 -8.76 -16.54 36.09
N VAL A 184 -9.11 -16.98 37.31
CA VAL A 184 -10.23 -17.89 37.56
C VAL A 184 -11.52 -17.30 36.96
N GLY A 185 -12.23 -18.08 36.15
CA GLY A 185 -13.44 -17.64 35.44
C GLY A 185 -13.21 -17.25 33.97
N GLY A 186 -11.95 -17.17 33.50
CA GLY A 186 -11.63 -17.05 32.07
C GLY A 186 -12.10 -15.75 31.39
N SER A 187 -12.54 -14.75 32.17
CA SER A 187 -12.97 -13.42 31.71
C SER A 187 -11.97 -12.32 32.05
N SER A 188 -10.85 -12.66 32.69
CA SER A 188 -9.80 -11.72 33.06
C SER A 188 -8.41 -12.31 32.82
N TRP A 189 -7.46 -11.47 32.41
CA TRP A 189 -6.08 -11.85 32.13
C TRP A 189 -5.10 -10.78 32.60
N THR A 190 -3.94 -11.20 33.08
CA THR A 190 -2.77 -10.34 33.30
C THR A 190 -1.71 -10.61 32.25
N LEU A 191 -1.21 -9.56 31.63
CA LEU A 191 -0.14 -9.57 30.65
C LEU A 191 1.13 -8.97 31.25
N THR A 192 2.28 -9.58 30.98
CA THR A 192 3.58 -9.11 31.47
C THR A 192 4.62 -9.18 30.37
N ASP A 193 5.30 -8.06 30.12
CA ASP A 193 6.41 -8.01 29.15
C ASP A 193 7.77 -8.35 29.79
N ALA A 194 8.83 -8.38 28.97
CA ALA A 194 10.19 -8.63 29.44
C ALA A 194 10.72 -7.54 30.40
N ALA A 195 10.19 -6.31 30.29
CA ALA A 195 10.51 -5.19 31.17
C ALA A 195 9.72 -5.22 32.50
N LYS A 196 8.93 -6.28 32.73
CA LYS A 196 8.05 -6.46 33.90
C LYS A 196 6.95 -5.40 34.02
N ASN A 197 6.59 -4.75 32.92
CA ASN A 197 5.36 -3.98 32.86
C ASN A 197 4.18 -4.94 32.91
N THR A 198 3.10 -4.52 33.58
CA THR A 198 1.88 -5.32 33.71
C THR A 198 0.68 -4.57 33.15
N ALA A 199 -0.19 -5.30 32.46
CA ALA A 199 -1.48 -4.82 31.99
C ALA A 199 -2.55 -5.87 32.29
N ASP A 200 -3.70 -5.44 32.78
CA ASP A 200 -4.84 -6.31 33.09
C ASP A 200 -5.94 -6.09 32.06
N LEU A 201 -6.53 -7.19 31.59
CA LEU A 201 -7.66 -7.21 30.68
C LEU A 201 -8.85 -7.88 31.35
N ARG A 202 -10.03 -7.29 31.20
CA ARG A 202 -11.29 -7.90 31.63
C ARG A 202 -12.33 -7.82 30.51
N LEU A 203 -12.93 -8.95 30.17
CA LEU A 203 -13.98 -9.06 29.15
C LEU A 203 -15.36 -9.12 29.83
N GLU A 204 -16.22 -8.20 29.44
CA GLU A 204 -17.63 -8.16 29.82
C GLU A 204 -18.48 -8.06 28.54
N GLY A 205 -19.06 -9.18 28.12
CA GLY A 205 -19.77 -9.28 26.85
C GLY A 205 -18.85 -9.06 25.64
N THR A 206 -19.05 -7.95 24.93
CA THR A 206 -18.23 -7.50 23.78
C THR A 206 -17.31 -6.33 24.13
N THR A 207 -17.21 -5.99 25.42
CA THR A 207 -16.40 -4.88 25.91
C THR A 207 -15.20 -5.42 26.66
N VAL A 208 -14.01 -4.92 26.32
CA VAL A 208 -12.76 -5.24 27.01
C VAL A 208 -12.27 -4.01 27.75
N THR A 209 -12.09 -4.13 29.06
CA THR A 209 -11.47 -3.11 29.91
C THR A 209 -9.99 -3.45 30.03
N LEU A 210 -9.13 -2.52 29.60
CA LEU A 210 -7.68 -2.58 29.74
C LEU A 210 -7.24 -1.63 30.85
N THR A 211 -6.63 -2.17 31.89
CA THR A 211 -6.11 -1.42 33.05
C THR A 211 -4.60 -1.58 33.12
N GLY A 212 -3.86 -0.48 33.22
CA GLY A 212 -2.41 -0.54 33.39
C GLY A 212 -1.75 0.83 33.37
N THR A 213 -0.45 0.87 33.62
CA THR A 213 0.34 2.09 33.45
C THR A 213 0.58 2.36 31.97
N LYS A 214 0.55 3.63 31.57
CA LYS A 214 0.84 4.05 30.19
C LYS A 214 2.29 3.71 29.84
N ASN A 215 2.49 2.70 29.01
CA ASN A 215 3.78 2.19 28.59
C ASN A 215 3.64 1.47 27.23
N ALA A 216 4.76 0.98 26.69
CA ALA A 216 4.76 0.25 25.41
C ALA A 216 3.84 -0.99 25.44
N LEU A 217 3.74 -1.69 26.58
CA LEU A 217 2.86 -2.85 26.72
C LEU A 217 1.38 -2.46 26.61
N THR A 218 0.89 -1.47 27.34
CA THR A 218 -0.51 -1.04 27.26
C THR A 218 -0.86 -0.46 25.89
N ALA A 219 0.08 0.22 25.23
CA ALA A 219 -0.08 0.66 23.85
C ALA A 219 -0.20 -0.52 22.87
N LEU A 220 0.69 -1.51 22.97
CA LEU A 220 0.67 -2.71 22.14
C LEU A 220 -0.62 -3.53 22.35
N VAL A 221 -1.02 -3.76 23.61
CA VAL A 221 -2.25 -4.50 23.92
C VAL A 221 -3.47 -3.81 23.33
N ARG A 222 -3.55 -2.48 23.46
CA ARG A 222 -4.61 -1.68 22.85
C ARG A 222 -4.61 -1.86 21.34
N ASP A 223 -3.47 -1.65 20.69
CA ASP A 223 -3.31 -1.79 19.23
C ASP A 223 -3.77 -3.16 18.74
N ARG A 224 -3.35 -4.25 19.40
CA ARG A 224 -3.77 -5.61 19.05
C ARG A 224 -5.27 -5.84 19.17
N LEU A 225 -5.90 -5.26 20.18
CA LEU A 225 -7.32 -5.41 20.41
C LEU A 225 -8.15 -4.53 19.48
N THR A 226 -7.63 -3.39 19.02
CA THR A 226 -8.32 -2.45 18.13
C THR A 226 -7.97 -2.62 16.65
N SER A 227 -6.88 -3.30 16.33
CA SER A 227 -6.41 -3.49 14.95
C SER A 227 -7.45 -4.21 14.08
N LYS A 228 -7.79 -3.61 12.94
CA LYS A 228 -8.70 -4.23 11.94
C LYS A 228 -8.00 -5.27 11.06
N CYS A 229 -6.71 -5.52 11.30
CA CYS A 229 -5.86 -6.41 10.53
C CYS A 229 -5.85 -7.85 11.11
N ASP A 230 -5.94 -8.87 10.27
CA ASP A 230 -5.62 -10.26 10.63
C ASP A 230 -4.09 -10.46 10.61
N MET A 231 -3.46 -10.06 11.70
CA MET A 231 -2.01 -10.17 11.89
C MET A 231 -1.50 -11.61 11.80
N ARG A 232 -2.32 -12.60 12.18
CA ARG A 232 -1.92 -14.02 12.06
C ARG A 232 -1.81 -14.43 10.60
N LEU A 233 -2.77 -14.02 9.78
CA LEU A 233 -2.74 -14.27 8.35
C LEU A 233 -1.52 -13.60 7.71
N LEU A 234 -1.22 -12.35 8.07
CA LEU A 234 -0.02 -11.67 7.57
C LEU A 234 1.27 -12.38 7.98
N ARG A 235 1.42 -12.78 9.26
CA ARG A 235 2.63 -13.48 9.75
C ARG A 235 2.95 -14.77 9.00
N LYS A 236 1.94 -15.42 8.41
CA LYS A 236 2.14 -16.61 7.57
C LYS A 236 2.98 -16.30 6.32
N TYR A 237 2.91 -15.07 5.82
CA TYR A 237 3.57 -14.65 4.58
C TYR A 237 4.71 -13.66 4.83
N LEU A 238 4.59 -12.84 5.88
CA LEU A 238 5.44 -11.69 6.17
C LEU A 238 5.97 -11.82 7.59
N SER A 239 7.15 -12.42 7.75
CA SER A 239 7.75 -12.61 9.07
C SER A 239 8.63 -11.42 9.47
N VAL A 240 9.45 -10.95 8.53
CA VAL A 240 10.40 -9.86 8.72
C VAL A 240 9.79 -8.52 8.32
N SER A 241 8.95 -8.51 7.28
CA SER A 241 8.40 -7.27 6.71
C SER A 241 7.49 -6.49 7.62
N LEU A 242 6.85 -7.16 8.59
CA LEU A 242 5.83 -6.54 9.44
C LEU A 242 6.34 -5.29 10.19
N ARG A 243 7.63 -5.25 10.52
CA ARG A 243 8.26 -4.10 11.20
C ARG A 243 8.41 -2.87 10.30
N TYR A 244 8.34 -3.05 8.98
CA TYR A 244 8.49 -1.98 7.98
C TYR A 244 7.12 -1.50 7.46
N LEU A 245 6.05 -2.24 7.72
CA LEU A 245 4.71 -1.91 7.26
C LEU A 245 4.00 -1.02 8.28
N SER A 246 3.53 0.14 7.83
CA SER A 246 2.58 0.96 8.60
C SER A 246 1.26 0.22 8.84
N GLU A 247 0.46 0.70 9.79
CA GLU A 247 -0.86 0.11 10.08
C GLU A 247 -1.75 0.06 8.83
N ALA A 248 -1.73 1.12 8.01
CA ALA A 248 -2.47 1.19 6.75
C ALA A 248 -2.06 0.07 5.79
N SER A 249 -0.76 -0.14 5.56
CA SER A 249 -0.29 -1.22 4.70
C SER A 249 -0.65 -2.61 5.25
N ARG A 250 -0.59 -2.80 6.58
CA ARG A 250 -0.99 -4.06 7.22
C ARG A 250 -2.48 -4.35 6.99
N ILE A 251 -3.34 -3.35 7.20
CA ILE A 251 -4.78 -3.48 6.97
C ILE A 251 -5.06 -3.85 5.50
N ASP A 252 -4.44 -3.15 4.55
CA ASP A 252 -4.67 -3.38 3.13
C ASP A 252 -4.22 -4.75 2.64
N LEU A 253 -3.05 -5.23 3.09
CA LEU A 253 -2.59 -6.59 2.76
C LEU A 253 -3.47 -7.66 3.39
N SER A 254 -3.91 -7.44 4.64
CA SER A 254 -4.81 -8.35 5.33
C SER A 254 -6.16 -8.44 4.65
N ASN A 255 -6.72 -7.30 4.25
CA ASN A 255 -7.97 -7.24 3.51
C ASN A 255 -7.83 -7.95 2.17
N GLY A 256 -6.79 -7.67 1.38
CA GLY A 256 -6.57 -8.35 0.10
C GLY A 256 -6.44 -9.87 0.24
N LEU A 257 -5.75 -10.36 1.27
CA LEU A 257 -5.67 -11.81 1.56
C LEU A 257 -7.03 -12.40 1.94
N THR A 258 -7.82 -11.68 2.73
CA THR A 258 -9.14 -12.11 3.21
C THR A 258 -10.17 -12.10 2.08
N ASP A 259 -10.17 -11.04 1.28
CA ASP A 259 -11.09 -10.84 0.17
C ASP A 259 -10.83 -11.89 -0.91
N ILE A 260 -9.58 -12.06 -1.35
CA ILE A 260 -9.25 -13.08 -2.35
C ILE A 260 -9.56 -14.49 -1.83
N ALA A 261 -9.47 -14.76 -0.53
CA ALA A 261 -9.85 -16.08 0.00
C ALA A 261 -11.37 -16.28 -0.04
N ASN A 262 -12.14 -15.30 0.42
CA ASN A 262 -13.55 -15.48 0.77
C ASN A 262 -14.54 -14.97 -0.28
N VAL A 263 -14.11 -14.13 -1.22
CA VAL A 263 -15.01 -13.58 -2.25
C VAL A 263 -15.51 -14.71 -3.15
N PRO A 264 -16.82 -14.73 -3.47
CA PRO A 264 -17.43 -15.70 -4.38
C PRO A 264 -16.93 -15.51 -5.83
N ARG A 265 -17.59 -16.16 -6.79
CA ARG A 265 -17.21 -16.06 -8.20
C ARG A 265 -17.32 -14.61 -8.69
N LEU A 266 -16.20 -14.05 -9.18
CA LEU A 266 -16.17 -12.77 -9.88
C LEU A 266 -15.93 -13.00 -11.36
N SER A 267 -16.38 -12.06 -12.20
CA SER A 267 -16.00 -12.00 -13.62
C SER A 267 -14.57 -11.49 -13.80
N ASP A 268 -14.08 -10.67 -12.86
CA ASP A 268 -12.72 -10.16 -12.83
C ASP A 268 -12.20 -10.03 -11.38
N TYR A 269 -11.14 -10.77 -11.07
CA TYR A 269 -10.44 -10.80 -9.80
C TYR A 269 -9.32 -9.75 -9.70
N SER A 270 -8.99 -9.04 -10.78
CA SER A 270 -7.93 -8.00 -10.79
C SER A 270 -8.23 -6.88 -9.78
N VAL A 271 -9.51 -6.56 -9.58
CA VAL A 271 -9.99 -5.57 -8.60
C VAL A 271 -9.55 -5.89 -7.17
N LEU A 272 -9.39 -7.18 -6.83
CA LEU A 272 -8.97 -7.60 -5.50
C LEU A 272 -7.47 -7.39 -5.25
N LEU A 273 -6.69 -7.07 -6.29
CA LEU A 273 -5.26 -6.76 -6.17
C LEU A 273 -4.99 -5.27 -5.88
N ILE A 274 -5.99 -4.39 -6.07
CA ILE A 274 -5.83 -2.95 -5.87
C ILE A 274 -5.38 -2.62 -4.44
N THR A 275 -6.03 -3.22 -3.44
CA THR A 275 -5.70 -3.01 -2.02
C THR A 275 -4.29 -3.49 -1.67
N PRO A 276 -3.84 -4.71 -2.04
CA PRO A 276 -2.44 -5.11 -1.89
C PRO A 276 -1.42 -4.17 -2.56
N TYR A 277 -1.68 -3.70 -3.78
CA TYR A 277 -0.75 -2.79 -4.46
C TYR A 277 -0.73 -1.39 -3.84
N ARG A 278 -1.85 -0.92 -3.27
CA ARG A 278 -1.88 0.29 -2.44
C ARG A 278 -1.02 0.13 -1.18
N ALA A 279 -1.02 -1.05 -0.56
CA ALA A 279 -0.15 -1.33 0.57
C ALA A 279 1.35 -1.29 0.20
N LEU A 280 1.71 -1.81 -0.99
CA LEU A 280 3.06 -1.73 -1.54
C LEU A 280 3.48 -0.28 -1.82
N GLU A 281 2.58 0.52 -2.42
CA GLU A 281 2.81 1.96 -2.63
C GLU A 281 3.13 2.67 -1.32
N LYS A 282 2.32 2.42 -0.28
CA LYS A 282 2.50 3.00 1.04
C LYS A 282 3.80 2.52 1.70
N LEU A 283 4.17 1.24 1.55
CA LEU A 283 5.47 0.74 2.01
C LEU A 283 6.62 1.48 1.33
N ILE A 284 6.60 1.64 0.00
CA ILE A 284 7.63 2.37 -0.74
C ILE A 284 7.71 3.82 -0.23
N TYR A 285 6.57 4.47 -0.03
CA TYR A 285 6.51 5.82 0.53
C TYR A 285 7.14 5.89 1.93
N ASP A 286 6.79 4.98 2.84
CA ASP A 286 7.29 4.97 4.22
C ASP A 286 8.82 4.75 4.24
N LEU A 287 9.33 3.87 3.38
CA LEU A 287 10.77 3.67 3.20
C LEU A 287 11.47 4.91 2.64
N GLN A 288 10.85 5.62 1.69
CA GLN A 288 11.35 6.89 1.15
C GLN A 288 11.44 7.96 2.24
N GLN A 289 10.39 8.11 3.05
CA GLN A 289 10.34 9.08 4.14
C GLN A 289 11.41 8.82 5.21
N ALA A 290 11.63 7.55 5.57
CA ALA A 290 12.66 7.16 6.53
C ALA A 290 14.08 7.59 6.11
N GLU A 291 14.35 7.65 4.81
CA GLU A 291 15.62 8.17 4.26
C GLU A 291 15.55 9.65 3.84
N GLY A 292 14.49 10.38 4.17
CA GLY A 292 14.34 11.80 3.82
C GLY A 292 14.18 12.06 2.31
N ILE A 293 13.63 11.10 1.56
CA ILE A 293 13.23 11.29 0.16
C ILE A 293 11.84 11.95 0.13
N ASN A 294 11.82 13.27 -0.04
CA ASN A 294 10.58 14.05 -0.09
C ASN A 294 10.14 14.28 -1.54
N VAL A 295 9.17 13.50 -1.99
CA VAL A 295 8.56 13.58 -3.32
C VAL A 295 7.05 13.60 -3.21
N LYS A 296 6.36 14.25 -4.15
CA LYS A 296 4.89 14.29 -4.16
C LYS A 296 4.30 12.95 -4.59
N MET A 297 4.97 12.26 -5.51
CA MET A 297 4.58 10.96 -6.04
C MET A 297 5.79 10.02 -5.96
N ILE A 298 5.61 8.78 -5.48
CA ILE A 298 6.73 7.84 -5.24
C ILE A 298 7.62 7.65 -6.47
N GLY A 299 7.04 7.72 -7.68
CA GLY A 299 7.75 7.58 -8.95
C GLY A 299 8.77 8.68 -9.26
N GLN A 300 8.62 9.87 -8.67
CA GLN A 300 9.54 10.99 -8.88
C GLN A 300 10.94 10.74 -8.28
N ALA A 301 11.07 9.76 -7.39
CA ALA A 301 12.34 9.35 -6.80
C ALA A 301 13.20 8.48 -7.75
N TYR A 302 12.62 8.01 -8.86
CA TYR A 302 13.25 7.05 -9.74
C TYR A 302 13.61 7.64 -11.10
N GLU A 303 14.62 7.04 -11.74
CA GLU A 303 15.04 7.21 -13.13
C GLU A 303 15.18 5.83 -13.76
N LYS A 304 15.30 5.77 -15.10
CA LYS A 304 15.63 4.52 -15.79
C LYS A 304 17.12 4.49 -16.11
N ASP A 305 17.75 3.32 -15.97
CA ASP A 305 19.09 3.09 -16.47
C ASP A 305 19.09 2.89 -18.00
N ASP A 306 20.28 2.65 -18.57
CA ASP A 306 20.48 2.47 -20.01
C ASP A 306 19.72 1.22 -20.54
N ASP A 307 19.43 0.25 -19.68
CA ASP A 307 18.67 -0.97 -19.98
C ASP A 307 17.16 -0.79 -19.76
N GLY A 308 16.72 0.40 -19.33
CA GLY A 308 15.32 0.72 -19.07
C GLY A 308 14.78 0.26 -17.72
N ASN A 309 15.64 -0.25 -16.83
CA ASN A 309 15.27 -0.69 -15.49
C ASN A 309 15.16 0.51 -14.54
N TYR A 310 14.22 0.43 -13.59
CA TYR A 310 14.08 1.49 -12.59
C TYR A 310 15.24 1.47 -11.61
N MET A 311 15.78 2.65 -11.34
CA MET A 311 16.76 2.90 -10.28
C MET A 311 16.41 4.17 -9.52
N LEU A 312 16.81 4.26 -8.24
CA LEU A 312 16.73 5.54 -7.53
C LEU A 312 17.59 6.59 -8.23
N LYS A 313 17.12 7.83 -8.25
CA LYS A 313 17.88 8.94 -8.84
C LYS A 313 19.28 9.05 -8.24
N LYS A 314 20.27 9.36 -9.07
CA LYS A 314 21.69 9.48 -8.70
C LYS A 314 21.94 10.32 -7.44
N GLY A 315 21.18 11.42 -7.26
CA GLY A 315 21.28 12.27 -6.07
C GLY A 315 20.95 11.54 -4.77
N TYR A 316 19.88 10.74 -4.76
CA TYR A 316 19.50 9.94 -3.58
C TYR A 316 20.47 8.80 -3.34
N ARG A 317 20.91 8.10 -4.39
CA ARG A 317 21.91 7.03 -4.27
C ARG A 317 23.20 7.52 -3.61
N LYS A 318 23.70 8.69 -4.04
CA LYS A 318 24.91 9.30 -3.45
C LYS A 318 24.72 9.72 -1.99
N ARG A 319 23.57 10.31 -1.65
CA ARG A 319 23.28 10.80 -0.30
C ARG A 319 23.09 9.67 0.71
N ILE A 320 22.34 8.64 0.34
CA ILE A 320 22.01 7.50 1.21
C ILE A 320 23.22 6.57 1.34
N GLY A 321 24.01 6.41 0.28
CA GLY A 321 25.26 5.64 0.33
C GLY A 321 25.09 4.13 0.53
N SER A 322 23.85 3.61 0.50
CA SER A 322 23.55 2.18 0.64
C SER A 322 23.10 1.59 -0.71
N VAL A 323 23.93 0.68 -1.24
CA VAL A 323 23.62 -0.07 -2.47
C VAL A 323 22.40 -0.97 -2.24
N VAL A 324 22.36 -1.69 -1.11
CA VAL A 324 21.26 -2.60 -0.76
C VAL A 324 19.94 -1.85 -0.67
N TYR A 325 19.92 -0.67 -0.03
CA TYR A 325 18.70 0.15 0.00
C TYR A 325 18.25 0.55 -1.41
N ALA A 326 19.19 1.00 -2.26
CA ALA A 326 18.86 1.40 -3.61
C ALA A 326 18.30 0.24 -4.46
N GLU A 327 18.87 -0.96 -4.33
CA GLU A 327 18.37 -2.17 -4.98
C GLU A 327 16.96 -2.55 -4.49
N VAL A 328 16.73 -2.52 -3.17
CA VAL A 328 15.42 -2.82 -2.59
C VAL A 328 14.37 -1.84 -3.11
N MET A 329 14.64 -0.54 -3.08
CA MET A 329 13.70 0.47 -3.56
C MET A 329 13.42 0.31 -5.05
N ALA A 330 14.44 0.04 -5.87
CA ALA A 330 14.28 -0.26 -7.28
C ALA A 330 13.42 -1.50 -7.54
N ALA A 331 13.64 -2.59 -6.79
CA ALA A 331 12.90 -3.84 -6.94
C ALA A 331 11.42 -3.68 -6.55
N LEU A 332 11.15 -3.06 -5.38
CA LEU A 332 9.78 -2.80 -4.92
C LEU A 332 9.03 -1.88 -5.89
N TYR A 333 9.67 -0.81 -6.36
CA TYR A 333 9.05 0.11 -7.32
C TYR A 333 8.84 -0.54 -8.69
N THR A 334 9.74 -1.42 -9.11
CA THR A 334 9.58 -2.18 -10.35
C THR A 334 8.37 -3.11 -10.29
N GLU A 335 8.20 -3.86 -9.20
CA GLU A 335 7.01 -4.70 -8.98
C GLU A 335 5.74 -3.85 -8.97
N TYR A 336 5.77 -2.74 -8.22
CA TYR A 336 4.67 -1.79 -8.17
C TYR A 336 4.31 -1.27 -9.56
N TYR A 337 5.26 -0.71 -10.32
CA TYR A 337 4.99 -0.09 -11.61
C TYR A 337 4.56 -1.12 -12.66
N LYS A 338 5.25 -2.26 -12.76
CA LYS A 338 4.91 -3.30 -13.75
C LYS A 338 3.51 -3.83 -13.52
N THR A 339 3.18 -4.16 -12.28
CA THR A 339 1.94 -4.88 -11.99
C THR A 339 0.76 -3.95 -11.75
N ARG A 340 0.96 -2.81 -11.05
CA ARG A 340 -0.09 -1.77 -10.97
C ARG A 340 -0.45 -1.30 -12.37
N ASN A 341 0.51 -0.93 -13.22
CA ASN A 341 0.15 -0.38 -14.54
C ASN A 341 -0.51 -1.40 -15.44
N PHE A 342 -0.16 -2.68 -15.30
CA PHE A 342 -0.85 -3.74 -16.02
C PHE A 342 -2.33 -3.85 -15.63
N TYR A 343 -2.67 -3.68 -14.34
CA TYR A 343 -4.04 -3.84 -13.86
C TYR A 343 -4.85 -2.52 -13.75
N THR A 344 -4.21 -1.36 -13.62
CA THR A 344 -4.91 -0.08 -13.35
C THR A 344 -4.88 0.93 -14.49
N HIS A 345 -3.97 0.82 -15.45
CA HIS A 345 -3.96 1.70 -16.61
C HIS A 345 -4.57 0.97 -17.80
N ALA A 346 -5.66 1.49 -18.35
CA ALA A 346 -6.34 0.96 -19.53
C ALA A 346 -5.64 1.35 -20.86
N GLU A 347 -4.33 1.63 -20.85
CA GLU A 347 -3.61 1.83 -22.10
C GLU A 347 -3.39 0.48 -22.75
N ASN A 348 -4.27 0.13 -23.70
CA ASN A 348 -4.16 -1.01 -24.61
C ASN A 348 -2.69 -1.20 -25.03
N ALA A 349 -1.99 -2.12 -24.34
CA ALA A 349 -0.76 -2.67 -24.91
C ALA A 349 -1.19 -3.29 -26.24
N ALA A 350 -0.34 -3.17 -27.24
CA ALA A 350 -0.57 -3.61 -28.62
C ALA A 350 -0.90 -5.11 -28.80
N ASP A 351 -1.14 -5.84 -27.72
CA ASP A 351 -1.12 -7.29 -27.61
C ASP A 351 -2.49 -7.94 -27.37
N SER A 352 -3.60 -7.19 -27.37
CA SER A 352 -4.98 -7.74 -27.31
C SER A 352 -5.27 -8.71 -26.15
N ARG A 353 -4.45 -8.73 -25.09
CA ARG A 353 -4.68 -9.59 -23.91
C ARG A 353 -5.70 -8.94 -23.00
N SER A 354 -6.74 -9.69 -22.63
CA SER A 354 -7.64 -9.31 -21.54
C SER A 354 -6.82 -9.07 -20.29
N ARG A 355 -6.90 -7.85 -19.74
CA ARG A 355 -6.23 -7.45 -18.49
C ARG A 355 -7.00 -7.86 -17.24
N GLY A 356 -8.25 -8.30 -17.41
CA GLY A 356 -9.04 -8.88 -16.35
C GLY A 356 -8.55 -10.28 -16.02
N ILE A 357 -8.50 -10.61 -14.72
CA ILE A 357 -8.15 -11.93 -14.22
C ILE A 357 -9.45 -12.68 -13.99
N SER A 358 -9.82 -13.60 -14.87
CA SER A 358 -11.04 -14.41 -14.70
C SER A 358 -10.84 -15.60 -13.75
N ASP A 359 -9.59 -16.00 -13.50
CA ASP A 359 -9.24 -17.10 -12.61
C ASP A 359 -8.82 -16.62 -11.21
N LYS A 360 -9.55 -17.06 -10.20
CA LYS A 360 -9.24 -16.79 -8.79
C LYS A 360 -7.85 -17.30 -8.39
N ALA A 361 -7.42 -18.45 -8.93
CA ALA A 361 -6.12 -19.03 -8.59
C ALA A 361 -4.96 -18.19 -9.16
N GLU A 362 -5.13 -17.60 -10.33
CA GLU A 362 -4.18 -16.64 -10.89
C GLU A 362 -4.04 -15.39 -10.00
N ALA A 363 -5.16 -14.78 -9.57
CA ALA A 363 -5.12 -13.64 -8.65
C ALA A 363 -4.44 -13.99 -7.32
N GLN A 364 -4.70 -15.19 -6.78
CA GLN A 364 -4.02 -15.70 -5.60
C GLN A 364 -2.51 -15.84 -5.81
N ARG A 365 -2.08 -16.35 -6.96
CA ARG A 365 -0.67 -16.49 -7.30
C ARG A 365 0.03 -15.14 -7.36
N ILE A 366 -0.61 -14.13 -7.96
CA ILE A 366 -0.07 -12.76 -8.05
C ILE A 366 0.07 -12.15 -6.66
N LEU A 367 -0.97 -12.26 -5.81
CA LEU A 367 -0.90 -11.76 -4.44
C LEU A 367 0.22 -12.45 -3.63
N ARG A 368 0.37 -13.77 -3.76
CA ARG A 368 1.46 -14.50 -3.10
C ARG A 368 2.84 -14.07 -3.60
N ASN A 369 2.99 -13.82 -4.90
CA ASN A 369 4.23 -13.28 -5.47
C ASN A 369 4.54 -11.91 -4.87
N LEU A 370 3.57 -10.99 -4.84
CA LEU A 370 3.71 -9.67 -4.22
C LEU A 370 4.20 -9.78 -2.76
N LEU A 371 3.57 -10.63 -1.96
CA LEU A 371 3.97 -10.86 -0.57
C LEU A 371 5.41 -11.40 -0.45
N SER A 372 5.80 -12.31 -1.36
CA SER A 372 7.17 -12.82 -1.43
C SER A 372 8.18 -11.74 -1.82
N VAL A 373 7.83 -10.84 -2.75
CA VAL A 373 8.68 -9.71 -3.15
C VAL A 373 8.88 -8.75 -1.98
N ILE A 374 7.80 -8.42 -1.25
CA ILE A 374 7.87 -7.60 -0.04
C ILE A 374 8.79 -8.27 0.99
N GLU A 375 8.55 -9.54 1.31
CA GLU A 375 9.33 -10.29 2.31
C GLU A 375 10.81 -10.40 1.97
N TYR A 376 11.12 -10.73 0.73
CA TYR A 376 12.50 -10.85 0.27
C TYR A 376 13.26 -9.52 0.40
N ASN A 377 12.65 -8.42 -0.05
CA ASN A 377 13.32 -7.12 -0.03
C ASN A 377 13.41 -6.52 1.39
N CYS A 378 12.39 -6.71 2.23
CA CYS A 378 12.46 -6.31 3.64
C CYS A 378 13.49 -7.13 4.44
N LYS A 379 13.77 -8.39 4.06
CA LYS A 379 14.88 -9.15 4.64
C LYS A 379 16.24 -8.51 4.35
N LYS A 380 16.48 -8.08 3.10
CA LYS A 380 17.68 -7.32 2.75
C LYS A 380 17.84 -6.04 3.55
N LEU A 381 16.75 -5.29 3.77
CA LEU A 381 16.78 -4.11 4.64
C LEU A 381 17.14 -4.47 6.09
N SER A 382 16.60 -5.59 6.60
CA SER A 382 16.95 -6.07 7.95
C SER A 382 18.42 -6.48 8.07
N GLU A 383 19.04 -7.00 7.01
CA GLU A 383 20.46 -7.41 7.01
C GLU A 383 21.41 -6.21 7.13
N ILE A 384 21.04 -5.05 6.58
CA ILE A 384 21.81 -3.81 6.72
C ILE A 384 21.43 -2.98 7.96
N GLY A 385 20.60 -3.54 8.85
CA GLY A 385 20.16 -2.85 10.08
C GLY A 385 19.26 -1.64 9.82
N PHE A 386 18.61 -1.56 8.65
CA PHE A 386 17.69 -0.47 8.34
C PHE A 386 16.43 -0.55 9.22
N SER A 387 15.96 0.61 9.70
CA SER A 387 14.73 0.76 10.48
C SER A 387 13.92 1.97 10.03
N VAL A 388 12.59 1.85 10.04
CA VAL A 388 11.67 2.97 9.85
C VAL A 388 11.41 3.57 11.23
N ALA A 389 11.54 4.90 11.37
CA ALA A 389 11.18 5.57 12.61
C ALA A 389 9.66 5.39 12.86
N GLU A 390 9.27 5.01 14.07
CA GLU A 390 7.85 4.97 14.44
C GLU A 390 7.25 6.38 14.29
N ASP A 391 6.03 6.45 13.74
CA ASP A 391 5.27 7.70 13.58
C ASP A 391 5.29 8.46 14.92
N LYS A 392 5.88 9.66 14.92
CA LYS A 392 5.95 10.56 16.09
C LYS A 392 4.63 11.25 16.36
#